data_AF-A0A7Y7AE81-F1
#
_entry.id   AF-A0A7Y7AE81-F1
#
_cell.length_a   1.000
_cell.length_b   1.000
_cell.length_c   1.000
_cell.angle_alpha   90.00
_cell.angle_beta   90.00
_cell.angle_gamma   90.00
#
_symmetry.space_group_name_H-M   'P 1'
#
loop_
_entity.id
_entity.type
_entity.pdbx_description
1 polymer ?
#
loop_
_entity_poly.entity_id
_entity_poly.type
_entity_poly.pdbx_seq_one_letter_code
_entity_poly.pdbx_strand_id
1 'polypeptide(L)'
;MYFSKLSGLFFLSFIKFMFAPIGGPHIGLSFLETYLSCVLGAVTAAAIFYFSSNFFMKRAHEKRVQRHRNHIEKGVPHKKKKVFTWTNKTIIKVKRTLGIYGISLWAPLFLSVPLGSIVAAKFFGNDKRTFPLIVFGMFLNGAITTSIAFIFFG
;
A
#
# COMPACT_ATOMS: atom_id res chain seq x y z
N MET A 1 -3.08 19.01 24.08
CA MET A 1 -2.44 17.69 24.37
C MET A 1 -3.17 16.52 23.70
N TYR A 2 -4.51 16.45 23.80
CA TYR A 2 -5.31 15.37 23.21
C TYR A 2 -5.22 15.29 21.67
N PHE A 3 -5.34 16.41 20.96
CA PHE A 3 -5.17 16.45 19.49
C PHE A 3 -3.79 15.93 19.03
N SER A 4 -2.73 16.22 19.79
CA SER A 4 -1.37 15.74 19.51
C SER A 4 -1.24 14.22 19.62
N LYS A 5 -1.99 13.59 20.54
CA LYS A 5 -2.05 12.13 20.68
C LYS A 5 -2.71 11.49 19.45
N LEU A 6 -3.85 12.05 19.01
CA LEU A 6 -4.55 11.60 17.81
C LEU A 6 -3.68 11.75 16.56
N SER A 7 -3.06 12.91 16.36
CA SER A 7 -2.20 13.15 15.20
C SER A 7 -0.96 12.24 15.21
N GLY A 8 -0.40 11.96 16.39
CA GLY A 8 0.72 11.02 16.54
C GLY A 8 0.38 9.62 16.02
N LEU A 9 -0.76 9.07 16.44
CA LEU A 9 -1.24 7.77 15.94
C LEU A 9 -1.58 7.80 14.46
N PHE A 10 -2.16 8.89 13.98
CA PHE A 10 -2.47 9.09 12.56
C PHE A 10 -1.18 8.97 11.72
N PHE A 11 -0.12 9.70 12.05
CA PHE A 11 1.14 9.62 11.31
C PHE A 11 1.90 8.30 11.54
N LEU A 12 1.77 7.69 12.71
CA LEU A 12 2.36 6.37 12.96
C LEU A 12 1.70 5.30 12.09
N SER A 13 0.36 5.32 11.99
CA SER A 13 -0.42 4.42 11.14
C SER A 13 -0.19 4.65 9.65
N PHE A 14 0.11 5.88 9.25
CA PHE A 14 0.49 6.27 7.89
C PHE A 14 1.71 5.49 7.40
N ILE A 15 2.69 5.22 8.28
CA ILE A 15 3.89 4.43 7.95
C ILE A 15 3.67 2.96 8.31
N LYS A 16 3.27 2.66 9.54
CA LYS A 16 3.27 1.30 10.09
C LYS A 16 1.94 0.97 10.77
N PHE A 17 0.90 0.82 9.96
CA PHE A 17 -0.47 0.52 10.39
C PHE A 17 -0.61 -0.70 11.32
N MET A 18 0.17 -1.76 11.10
CA MET A 18 0.04 -3.00 11.89
C MET A 18 0.30 -2.79 13.39
N PHE A 19 1.23 -1.90 13.75
CA PHE A 19 1.63 -1.67 15.14
C PHE A 19 1.11 -0.36 15.73
N ALA A 20 0.58 0.54 14.91
CA ALA A 20 0.09 1.84 15.37
C ALA A 20 -0.99 1.75 16.46
N PRO A 21 -1.98 0.83 16.40
CA PRO A 21 -3.02 0.72 17.43
C PRO A 21 -2.51 0.36 18.83
N ILE A 22 -1.34 -0.27 18.96
CA ILE A 22 -0.73 -0.59 20.26
C ILE A 22 -0.40 0.68 21.05
N GLY A 23 -0.07 1.77 20.34
CA GLY A 23 0.21 3.05 20.97
C GLY A 23 -1.00 3.70 21.64
N GLY A 24 -2.24 3.35 21.24
CA GLY A 24 -3.47 3.99 21.70
C GLY A 24 -3.78 3.79 23.18
N PRO A 25 -3.87 2.53 23.67
CA PRO A 25 -4.06 2.24 25.09
C PRO A 25 -2.97 2.89 25.97
N HIS A 26 -1.70 2.82 25.55
CA HIS A 26 -0.57 3.39 26.29
C HIS A 26 -0.63 4.90 26.50
N ILE A 27 -1.23 5.64 25.56
CA ILE A 27 -1.41 7.08 25.67
C ILE A 27 -2.78 7.47 26.23
N GLY A 28 -3.57 6.48 26.68
CA GLY A 28 -4.88 6.66 27.32
C GLY A 28 -5.99 7.09 26.37
N LEU A 29 -5.93 6.68 25.09
CA LEU A 29 -7.04 6.88 24.16
C LEU A 29 -8.06 5.75 24.27
N SER A 30 -9.32 6.05 23.98
CA SER A 30 -10.36 5.04 23.86
C SER A 30 -10.20 4.19 22.59
N PHE A 31 -10.90 3.07 22.56
CA PHE A 31 -10.92 2.14 21.43
C PHE A 31 -11.31 2.84 20.12
N LEU A 32 -12.41 3.61 20.14
CA LEU A 32 -12.94 4.27 18.94
C LEU A 32 -12.00 5.36 18.42
N GLU A 33 -11.41 6.14 19.32
CA GLU A 33 -10.47 7.20 18.95
C GLU A 33 -9.19 6.62 18.31
N THR A 34 -8.67 5.52 18.89
CA THR A 34 -7.51 4.81 18.36
C THR A 34 -7.81 4.19 17.00
N TYR A 35 -8.96 3.51 16.87
CA TYR A 35 -9.40 2.87 15.64
C TYR A 35 -9.57 3.89 14.52
N LEU A 36 -10.35 4.95 14.74
CA LEU A 36 -10.62 5.97 13.73
C LEU A 36 -9.34 6.70 13.33
N SER A 37 -8.48 7.08 14.29
CA SER A 37 -7.22 7.75 13.96
C SER A 37 -6.32 6.88 13.09
N CYS A 38 -6.17 5.59 13.43
CA CYS A 38 -5.33 4.67 12.67
C CYS A 38 -5.89 4.38 11.27
N VAL A 39 -7.21 4.16 11.15
CA VAL A 39 -7.84 3.89 9.84
C VAL A 39 -7.78 5.13 8.96
N LEU A 40 -8.07 6.32 9.48
CA LEU A 40 -7.98 7.56 8.71
C LEU A 40 -6.54 7.82 8.25
N GLY A 41 -5.54 7.59 9.10
CA GLY A 41 -4.13 7.73 8.76
C GLY A 41 -3.71 6.78 7.65
N ALA A 42 -4.08 5.50 7.78
CA ALA A 42 -3.80 4.49 6.77
C ALA A 42 -4.53 4.76 5.44
N VAL A 43 -5.82 5.08 5.45
CA VAL A 43 -6.59 5.35 4.23
C VAL A 43 -6.02 6.57 3.50
N THR A 44 -5.66 7.62 4.24
CA THR A 44 -5.04 8.82 3.68
C THR A 44 -3.69 8.48 3.02
N ALA A 45 -2.85 7.70 3.71
CA ALA A 45 -1.58 7.23 3.17
C ALA A 45 -1.79 6.40 1.90
N ALA A 46 -2.70 5.43 1.93
CA ALA A 46 -3.01 4.59 0.77
C ALA A 46 -3.48 5.44 -0.41
N ALA A 47 -4.39 6.38 -0.20
CA ALA A 47 -4.85 7.27 -1.27
C ALA A 47 -3.66 8.00 -1.93
N ILE A 48 -2.83 8.68 -1.12
CA ILE A 48 -1.68 9.43 -1.62
C ILE A 48 -0.73 8.51 -2.41
N PHE A 49 -0.29 7.40 -1.84
CA PHE A 49 0.71 6.53 -2.46
C PHE A 49 0.17 5.70 -3.62
N TYR A 50 -1.09 5.24 -3.54
CA TYR A 50 -1.74 4.49 -4.62
C TYR A 50 -1.89 5.36 -5.86
N PHE A 51 -2.52 6.54 -5.73
CA PHE A 51 -2.76 7.41 -6.88
C PHE A 51 -1.47 8.02 -7.42
N SER A 52 -0.56 8.44 -6.55
CA SER A 52 0.76 8.94 -6.93
C SER A 52 1.54 7.89 -7.73
N SER A 53 1.64 6.66 -7.21
CA SER A 53 2.37 5.60 -7.90
C SER A 53 1.73 5.21 -9.23
N ASN A 54 0.41 5.12 -9.32
CA ASN A 54 -0.27 4.83 -10.57
C ASN A 54 0.02 5.90 -11.64
N PHE A 55 -0.02 7.18 -11.24
CA PHE A 55 0.32 8.31 -12.12
C PHE A 55 1.78 8.27 -12.59
N PHE A 56 2.74 8.14 -11.66
CA PHE A 56 4.17 8.09 -11.99
C PHE A 56 4.52 6.87 -12.83
N MET A 57 3.90 5.71 -12.57
CA MET A 57 4.11 4.49 -13.33
C MET A 57 3.59 4.60 -14.76
N LYS A 58 2.41 5.16 -14.97
CA LYS A 58 1.86 5.40 -16.31
C LYS A 58 2.77 6.32 -17.12
N ARG A 59 3.17 7.46 -16.54
CA ARG A 59 4.10 8.40 -17.19
C ARG A 59 5.47 7.80 -17.47
N ALA A 60 6.00 6.99 -16.54
CA ALA A 60 7.27 6.30 -16.75
C ALA A 60 7.18 5.23 -17.84
N HIS A 61 6.04 4.55 -17.97
CA HIS A 61 5.78 3.60 -19.04
C HIS A 61 5.73 4.29 -20.41
N GLU A 62 4.96 5.37 -20.54
CA GLU A 62 4.85 6.16 -21.77
C GLU A 62 6.23 6.68 -22.24
N LYS A 63 7.04 7.24 -21.32
CA LYS A 63 8.41 7.67 -21.62
C LYS A 63 9.31 6.53 -22.10
N ARG A 64 9.16 5.32 -21.52
CA ARG A 64 9.92 4.14 -21.96
C ARG A 64 9.50 3.68 -23.35
N VAL A 65 8.20 3.70 -23.65
CA VAL A 65 7.67 3.37 -24.98
C VAL A 65 8.15 4.37 -26.02
N GLN A 66 8.12 5.68 -25.72
CA GLN A 66 8.61 6.70 -26.66
C GLN A 66 10.11 6.57 -26.92
N ARG A 67 10.92 6.36 -25.87
CA ARG A 67 12.36 6.10 -26.05
C ARG A 67 12.59 4.88 -26.93
N HIS A 68 11.83 3.80 -26.72
CA HIS A 68 11.92 2.59 -27.53
C HIS A 68 11.61 2.86 -29.01
N ARG A 69 10.54 3.64 -29.31
CA ARG A 69 10.22 4.06 -30.70
C ARG A 69 11.36 4.87 -31.32
N ASN A 70 11.85 5.89 -30.62
CA ASN A 70 12.95 6.73 -31.10
C ASN A 70 14.26 5.94 -31.31
N HIS A 71 14.52 4.88 -30.53
CA HIS A 71 15.69 4.01 -30.73
C HIS A 71 15.56 3.11 -31.96
N ILE A 72 14.35 2.65 -32.28
CA ILE A 72 14.07 1.90 -33.53
C ILE A 72 14.27 2.82 -34.74
N GLU A 73 13.71 4.03 -34.70
CA GLU A 73 13.84 5.03 -35.78
C GLU A 73 15.30 5.42 -36.05
N LYS A 74 16.15 5.43 -35.00
CA LYS A 74 17.58 5.74 -35.11
C LYS A 74 18.46 4.56 -35.47
N GLY A 75 17.90 3.38 -35.77
CA GLY A 75 18.65 2.19 -36.18
C GLY A 75 19.60 1.62 -35.11
N VAL A 76 19.44 2.00 -33.84
CA VAL A 76 20.35 1.57 -32.76
C VAL A 76 20.02 0.14 -32.37
N PRO A 77 20.97 -0.82 -32.39
CA PRO A 77 20.69 -2.21 -32.08
C PRO A 77 20.17 -2.36 -30.64
N HIS A 78 18.91 -2.75 -30.49
CA HIS A 78 18.29 -2.93 -29.18
C HIS A 78 18.74 -4.26 -28.56
N LYS A 79 19.50 -4.19 -27.46
CA LYS A 79 19.81 -5.39 -26.65
C LYS A 79 18.52 -5.92 -26.01
N LYS A 80 18.03 -7.09 -26.45
CA LYS A 80 16.84 -7.73 -25.85
C LYS A 80 17.12 -7.98 -24.36
N LYS A 81 16.39 -7.28 -23.47
CA LYS A 81 16.46 -7.55 -22.04
C LYS A 81 15.76 -8.89 -21.76
N LYS A 82 16.34 -9.71 -20.87
CA LYS A 82 15.71 -10.95 -20.42
C LYS A 82 14.39 -10.61 -19.72
N VAL A 83 13.28 -11.06 -20.29
CA VAL A 83 11.92 -10.81 -19.78
C VAL A 83 11.63 -11.67 -18.54
N PHE A 84 12.23 -12.86 -18.44
CA PHE A 84 11.94 -13.82 -17.38
C PHE A 84 13.15 -14.05 -16.45
N THR A 85 13.52 -13.00 -15.71
CA THR A 85 14.52 -13.08 -14.63
C THR A 85 13.91 -13.75 -13.39
N TRP A 86 14.74 -14.26 -12.48
CA TRP A 86 14.29 -14.85 -11.20
C TRP A 86 13.30 -13.95 -10.45
N THR A 87 13.57 -12.64 -10.41
CA THR A 87 12.67 -11.65 -9.80
C THR A 87 11.30 -11.59 -10.48
N ASN A 88 11.26 -11.60 -11.82
CA ASN A 88 9.99 -11.58 -12.56
C ASN A 88 9.20 -12.88 -12.36
N LYS A 89 9.88 -14.03 -12.28
CA LYS A 89 9.24 -15.31 -11.94
C LYS A 89 8.58 -15.25 -10.56
N THR A 90 9.28 -14.74 -9.55
CA THR A 90 8.75 -14.59 -8.18
C THR A 90 7.57 -13.64 -8.14
N ILE A 91 7.66 -12.49 -8.81
CA ILE A 91 6.56 -11.51 -8.90
C ILE A 91 5.31 -12.15 -9.50
N ILE A 92 5.45 -12.91 -10.60
CA ILE A 92 4.32 -13.59 -11.25
C ILE A 92 3.74 -14.68 -10.36
N LYS A 93 4.60 -15.45 -9.65
CA LYS A 93 4.13 -16.47 -8.69
C LYS A 93 3.30 -15.82 -7.59
N VAL A 94 3.82 -14.77 -6.93
CA VAL A 94 3.11 -14.04 -5.86
C VAL A 94 1.79 -13.45 -6.36
N LYS A 95 1.78 -12.86 -7.56
CA LYS A 95 0.56 -12.32 -8.19
C LYS A 95 -0.49 -13.41 -8.42
N ARG A 96 -0.08 -14.59 -8.88
CA ARG A 96 -1.01 -15.72 -9.14
C ARG A 96 -1.51 -16.38 -7.86
N THR A 97 -0.69 -16.49 -6.82
CA THR A 97 -1.07 -17.16 -5.57
C THR A 97 -1.96 -16.29 -4.68
N LEU A 98 -1.61 -15.02 -4.49
CA LEU A 98 -2.37 -14.11 -3.61
C LEU A 98 -3.55 -13.45 -4.34
N GLY A 99 -3.46 -13.28 -5.66
CA GLY A 99 -4.48 -12.61 -6.45
C GLY A 99 -4.72 -11.15 -6.04
N ILE A 100 -5.81 -10.57 -6.55
CA ILE A 100 -6.16 -9.16 -6.27
C ILE A 100 -6.56 -8.96 -4.80
N TYR A 101 -7.36 -9.87 -4.24
CA TYR A 101 -7.84 -9.79 -2.87
C TYR A 101 -6.71 -9.94 -1.86
N GLY A 102 -5.85 -10.95 -2.02
CA GLY A 102 -4.73 -11.18 -1.11
C GLY A 102 -3.76 -10.00 -1.06
N ILE A 103 -3.38 -9.48 -2.23
CA ILE A 103 -2.42 -8.36 -2.29
C ILE A 103 -3.05 -7.07 -1.79
N SER A 104 -4.30 -6.76 -2.17
CA SER A 104 -4.92 -5.48 -1.80
C SER A 104 -5.30 -5.43 -0.32
N LEU A 105 -5.74 -6.54 0.28
CA LEU A 105 -6.16 -6.59 1.69
C LEU A 105 -4.97 -6.71 2.66
N TRP A 106 -3.96 -7.50 2.31
CA TRP A 106 -2.91 -7.87 3.26
C TRP A 106 -1.58 -7.15 3.04
N ALA A 107 -1.24 -6.75 1.81
CA ALA A 107 0.05 -6.09 1.55
C ALA A 107 0.21 -4.75 2.30
N PRO A 108 -0.82 -3.87 2.39
CA PRO A 108 -0.72 -2.63 3.18
C PRO A 108 -0.49 -2.88 4.68
N LEU A 109 -0.96 -4.02 5.20
CA LEU A 109 -0.75 -4.40 6.59
C LEU A 109 0.68 -4.93 6.81
N PHE A 110 1.12 -5.92 6.04
CA PHE A 110 2.41 -6.59 6.27
C PHE A 110 3.63 -5.78 5.82
N LEU A 111 3.55 -5.07 4.69
CA LEU A 111 4.70 -4.35 4.14
C LEU A 111 4.85 -2.93 4.68
N SER A 112 3.78 -2.32 5.20
CA SER A 112 3.51 -0.89 5.38
C SER A 112 2.51 -0.35 4.37
N VAL A 113 1.77 0.66 4.79
CA VAL A 113 0.73 1.28 3.95
C VAL A 113 1.32 1.89 2.68
N PRO A 114 2.43 2.66 2.71
CA PRO A 114 3.01 3.23 1.51
C PRO A 114 3.48 2.17 0.54
N LEU A 115 4.31 1.22 0.99
CA LEU A 115 4.87 0.17 0.13
C LEU A 115 3.79 -0.77 -0.37
N GLY A 116 2.88 -1.21 0.49
CA GLY A 116 1.79 -2.11 0.12
C GLY A 116 0.85 -1.50 -0.92
N SER A 117 0.52 -0.20 -0.77
CA SER A 117 -0.34 0.51 -1.73
C SER A 117 0.35 0.71 -3.09
N ILE A 118 1.66 0.99 -3.10
CA ILE A 118 2.46 1.06 -4.33
C ILE A 118 2.53 -0.31 -5.02
N VAL A 119 2.72 -1.39 -4.26
CA VAL A 119 2.77 -2.75 -4.80
C VAL A 119 1.41 -3.14 -5.39
N ALA A 120 0.32 -2.84 -4.69
CA ALA A 120 -1.04 -3.08 -5.19
C ALA A 120 -1.32 -2.26 -6.47
N ALA A 121 -0.97 -0.97 -6.49
CA ALA A 121 -1.07 -0.14 -7.70
C ALA A 121 -0.22 -0.68 -8.86
N LYS A 122 1.00 -1.16 -8.57
CA LYS A 122 1.88 -1.74 -9.59
C LYS A 122 1.32 -3.02 -10.21
N PHE A 123 0.67 -3.87 -9.44
CA PHE A 123 0.17 -5.16 -9.93
C PHE A 123 -1.25 -5.10 -10.49
N PHE A 124 -2.10 -4.25 -9.91
CA PHE A 124 -3.53 -4.16 -10.20
C PHE A 124 -4.05 -2.72 -10.38
N GLY A 125 -3.19 -1.72 -10.58
CA GLY A 125 -3.61 -0.30 -10.73
C GLY A 125 -4.55 0.00 -11.90
N ASN A 126 -4.72 -0.95 -12.83
CA ASN A 126 -5.69 -0.88 -13.93
C ASN A 126 -7.09 -1.40 -13.51
N ASP A 127 -7.21 -2.14 -12.42
CA ASP A 127 -8.48 -2.65 -11.89
C ASP A 127 -9.08 -1.63 -10.91
N LYS A 128 -10.29 -1.16 -11.21
CA LYS A 128 -11.00 -0.16 -10.40
C LYS A 128 -11.32 -0.66 -8.98
N ARG A 129 -11.32 -1.98 -8.77
CA ARG A 129 -11.61 -2.61 -7.47
C ARG A 129 -10.43 -2.58 -6.51
N THR A 130 -9.21 -2.36 -6.98
CA THR A 130 -8.01 -2.42 -6.12
C THR A 130 -8.04 -1.41 -4.99
N PHE A 131 -8.37 -0.15 -5.27
CA PHE A 131 -8.41 0.88 -4.23
C PHE A 131 -9.55 0.65 -3.20
N PRO A 132 -10.81 0.38 -3.61
CA PRO A 132 -11.86 -0.02 -2.66
C PRO A 132 -11.48 -1.23 -1.80
N LEU A 133 -10.79 -2.23 -2.37
CA LEU A 133 -10.31 -3.38 -1.62
C LEU A 133 -9.23 -3.01 -0.60
N ILE A 134 -8.30 -2.12 -0.93
CA ILE A 134 -7.30 -1.62 0.03
C ILE A 134 -8.02 -0.94 1.20
N VAL A 135 -8.97 -0.05 0.92
CA VAL A 135 -9.74 0.67 1.94
C VAL A 135 -10.53 -0.30 2.81
N PHE A 136 -11.25 -1.24 2.21
CA PHE A 136 -11.96 -2.29 2.95
C PHE A 136 -11.01 -3.10 3.84
N GLY A 137 -9.84 -3.46 3.31
CA GLY A 137 -8.78 -4.12 4.06
C GLY A 137 -8.31 -3.30 5.26
N MET A 138 -8.21 -1.97 5.14
CA MET A 138 -7.83 -1.11 6.27
C MET A 138 -8.90 -1.06 7.36
N PHE A 139 -10.17 -0.96 6.99
CA PHE A 139 -11.26 -1.00 7.98
C PHE A 139 -11.30 -2.34 8.72
N LEU A 140 -11.22 -3.46 7.99
CA LEU A 140 -11.25 -4.81 8.54
C LEU A 140 -10.02 -5.08 9.43
N ASN A 141 -8.82 -4.87 8.88
CA ASN A 141 -7.59 -5.12 9.59
C ASN A 141 -7.40 -4.16 10.75
N GLY A 142 -7.81 -2.89 10.62
CA GLY A 142 -7.78 -1.93 11.71
C GLY A 142 -8.65 -2.38 12.89
N ALA A 143 -9.82 -2.94 12.61
CA ALA A 143 -10.70 -3.41 13.69
C ALA A 143 -10.05 -4.58 14.43
N ILE A 144 -9.43 -5.49 13.69
CA ILE A 144 -8.69 -6.64 14.26
C ILE A 144 -7.49 -6.15 15.09
N THR A 145 -6.62 -5.31 14.53
CA THR A 145 -5.40 -4.86 15.21
C THR A 145 -5.69 -3.97 16.41
N THR A 146 -6.70 -3.10 16.35
CA THR A 146 -7.14 -2.32 17.51
C THR A 146 -7.76 -3.21 18.58
N SER A 147 -8.58 -4.20 18.21
CA SER A 147 -9.16 -5.14 19.19
C SER A 147 -8.08 -5.93 19.92
N ILE A 148 -7.08 -6.43 19.18
CA ILE A 148 -5.92 -7.10 19.78
C ILE A 148 -5.18 -6.13 20.71
N ALA A 149 -4.89 -4.90 20.27
CA ALA A 149 -4.18 -3.93 21.10
C ALA A 149 -4.90 -3.65 22.43
N PHE A 150 -6.21 -3.47 22.43
CA PHE A 150 -6.97 -3.20 23.66
C PHE A 150 -7.16 -4.43 24.54
N ILE A 151 -7.19 -5.65 24.00
CA ILE A 151 -7.25 -6.87 24.81
C ILE A 151 -5.94 -7.11 25.57
N PHE A 152 -4.79 -6.78 24.96
CA PHE A 152 -3.47 -7.04 25.55
C PHE A 152 -2.90 -5.86 26.36
N PHE A 153 -3.25 -4.62 26.02
CA PHE A 153 -2.65 -3.41 26.59
C PHE A 153 -3.68 -2.42 27.17
N GLY A 154 -4.97 -2.73 27.07
CA GLY A 154 -6.07 -1.92 27.61
C GLY A 154 -6.47 -2.30 29.03
#